data_AF-S4PNE2-F1
#
_entry.id   AF-S4PNE2-F1
#
_cell.length_a   1.000
_cell.length_b   1.000
_cell.length_c   1.000
_cell.angle_alpha   90.00
_cell.angle_beta   90.00
_cell.angle_gamma   90.00
#
_symmetry.space_group_name_H-M   'P 1'
#
loop_
_entity.id
_entity.type
_entity.pdbx_description
1 polymer ?
#
loop_
_entity_poly.entity_id
_entity_poly.type
_entity_poly.pdbx_seq_one_letter_code
_entity_poly.pdbx_strand_id
1 'polypeptide(L)'
;KKYHEGKTVHRGIQETYKQIHKNYHWSHMLLTIQAFINKCSICLQAKYERNPLRPSLALTETPTKPMQHIFMDLYSTGGATF
;
A
#
# COMPACT_ATOMS: atom_id res chain seq x y z
N LYS A 1 11.87 17.21 -4.92
CA LYS A 1 10.72 17.98 -4.37
C LYS A 1 9.70 18.42 -5.44
N LYS A 2 10.00 19.39 -6.32
CA LYS A 2 9.04 19.96 -7.31
C LYS A 2 8.28 18.94 -8.18
N TYR A 3 8.98 17.93 -8.71
CA TYR A 3 8.43 16.93 -9.65
C TYR A 3 7.74 15.72 -8.98
N HIS A 4 7.74 15.66 -7.65
CA HIS A 4 7.09 14.58 -6.91
C HIS A 4 5.99 15.09 -6.00
N GLU A 5 6.25 16.15 -5.22
CA GLU A 5 5.32 16.70 -4.22
C GLU A 5 4.60 17.96 -4.71
N GLY A 6 5.22 18.71 -5.62
CA GLY A 6 4.77 20.05 -6.00
C GLY A 6 3.64 20.03 -7.02
N LYS A 7 3.96 20.34 -8.28
CA LYS A 7 2.96 20.46 -9.36
C LYS A 7 2.30 19.12 -9.73
N THR A 8 2.83 18.04 -9.21
CA THR A 8 2.42 16.66 -9.51
C THR A 8 2.01 16.00 -8.20
N VAL A 9 0.82 15.44 -8.15
CA VAL A 9 0.27 14.78 -6.95
C VAL A 9 0.96 13.43 -6.74
N HIS A 10 2.13 13.42 -6.09
CA HIS A 10 2.83 12.20 -5.64
C HIS A 10 3.01 11.11 -6.71
N ARG A 11 3.55 11.50 -7.87
CA ARG A 11 3.82 10.59 -8.99
C ARG A 11 4.86 9.54 -8.62
N GLY A 12 4.76 8.37 -9.25
CA GLY A 12 5.69 7.26 -9.06
C GLY A 12 7.10 7.56 -9.60
N ILE A 13 8.04 6.69 -9.25
CA ILE A 13 9.47 6.83 -9.59
C ILE A 13 9.68 6.98 -11.10
N GLN A 14 9.15 6.05 -11.89
CA GLN A 14 9.38 6.03 -13.34
C GLN A 14 8.84 7.26 -14.04
N GLU A 15 7.65 7.72 -13.62
CA GLU A 15 7.06 8.93 -14.18
C GLU A 15 7.85 10.18 -13.78
N THR A 16 8.30 10.25 -12.52
CA THR A 16 9.14 11.35 -12.05
C THR A 16 10.47 11.39 -12.81
N TYR A 17 11.10 10.24 -13.03
CA TYR A 17 12.30 10.09 -13.86
C TYR A 17 12.07 10.59 -15.28
N LYS A 18 11.01 10.11 -15.96
CA LYS A 18 10.68 10.53 -17.33
C LYS A 18 10.51 12.05 -17.47
N GLN A 19 9.93 12.72 -16.47
CA GLN A 19 9.74 14.18 -16.54
C GLN A 19 11.03 14.95 -16.26
N ILE A 20 11.85 14.49 -15.32
CA ILE A 20 13.12 15.15 -14.99
C ILE A 20 14.14 14.94 -16.12
N HIS A 21 14.22 13.72 -16.67
CA HIS A 21 15.17 13.32 -17.71
C HIS A 21 15.03 14.13 -19.01
N LYS A 22 13.89 14.77 -19.25
CA LYS A 22 13.70 15.64 -20.41
C LYS A 22 14.57 16.91 -20.37
N ASN A 23 14.88 17.40 -19.17
CA ASN A 23 15.53 18.70 -19.00
C ASN A 23 16.87 18.59 -18.26
N TYR A 24 17.10 17.49 -17.54
CA TYR A 24 18.28 17.31 -16.70
C TYR A 24 18.80 15.88 -16.84
N HIS A 25 20.12 15.74 -16.85
CA HIS A 25 20.78 14.46 -16.88
C HIS A 25 22.00 14.49 -15.96
N TRP A 26 22.10 13.51 -15.06
CA TRP A 26 23.24 13.31 -14.17
C TRP A 26 23.38 11.82 -13.83
N SER A 27 24.55 11.43 -13.33
CA SER A 27 24.80 10.02 -12.99
C SER A 27 23.88 9.56 -11.86
N HIS A 28 23.39 8.32 -11.93
CA HIS A 28 22.54 7.74 -10.88
C HIS A 28 21.25 8.53 -10.57
N MET A 29 20.70 9.26 -11.56
CA MET A 29 19.45 10.01 -11.40
C MET A 29 18.28 9.14 -10.94
N LEU A 30 18.13 7.94 -11.52
CA LEU A 30 17.06 7.04 -11.12
C LEU A 30 17.18 6.63 -9.64
N LEU A 31 18.40 6.35 -9.16
CA LEU A 31 18.66 5.96 -7.77
C LEU A 31 18.35 7.11 -6.81
N THR A 32 18.73 8.34 -7.16
CA THR A 32 18.43 9.53 -6.35
C THR A 32 16.94 9.81 -6.29
N ILE A 33 16.22 9.69 -7.40
CA ILE A 33 14.75 9.84 -7.44
C ILE A 33 14.08 8.73 -6.61
N GLN A 34 14.52 7.49 -6.76
CA GLN A 34 14.01 6.35 -6.00
C GLN A 34 14.20 6.55 -4.50
N ALA A 35 15.40 6.94 -4.07
CA ALA A 35 15.72 7.19 -2.67
C ALA A 35 14.87 8.33 -2.08
N PHE A 36 14.58 9.37 -2.85
CA PHE A 36 13.71 10.47 -2.42
C PHE A 36 12.26 10.01 -2.26
N ILE A 37 11.70 9.34 -3.28
CA ILE A 37 10.29 8.93 -3.27
C ILE A 37 10.01 7.85 -2.23
N ASN A 38 10.94 6.92 -2.01
CA ASN A 38 10.82 5.90 -0.97
C ASN A 38 10.80 6.46 0.47
N LYS A 39 11.19 7.73 0.66
CA LYS A 39 11.12 8.42 1.95
C LYS A 39 9.90 9.34 2.06
N CYS A 40 9.04 9.40 1.05
CA CYS A 40 7.86 10.25 1.08
C CYS A 40 6.77 9.63 1.97
N SER A 41 6.48 10.27 3.12
CA SER A 41 5.48 9.82 4.09
C SER A 41 4.09 9.65 3.48
N ILE A 42 3.65 10.61 2.67
CA ILE A 42 2.35 10.58 2.00
C ILE A 42 2.24 9.37 1.07
N CYS A 43 3.29 9.06 0.31
CA CYS A 43 3.30 7.88 -0.56
C CYS A 43 3.29 6.59 0.24
N LEU A 44 4.05 6.52 1.34
CA LEU A 44 4.13 5.35 2.19
C LEU A 44 2.79 5.05 2.88
N GLN A 45 2.00 6.07 3.20
CA GLN A 45 0.69 5.92 3.82
C GLN A 45 -0.43 5.65 2.80
N ALA A 46 -0.42 6.37 1.67
CA ALA A 46 -1.54 6.36 0.73
C ALA A 46 -1.42 5.30 -0.37
N LYS A 47 -0.21 4.82 -0.69
CA LYS A 47 -0.02 3.78 -1.71
C LYS A 47 -0.02 2.40 -1.04
N TYR A 48 -0.69 1.46 -1.68
CA TYR A 48 -0.71 0.07 -1.23
C TYR A 48 0.69 -0.55 -1.28
N GLU A 49 0.97 -1.43 -0.33
CA GLU A 49 2.18 -2.24 -0.32
C GLU A 49 2.15 -3.25 -1.47
N ARG A 50 3.20 -3.28 -2.30
CA ARG A 50 3.28 -4.21 -3.45
C ARG A 50 3.77 -5.60 -3.09
N ASN A 51 4.49 -5.71 -1.97
CA ASN A 51 5.04 -6.94 -1.44
C ASN A 51 4.54 -7.19 -0.01
N PRO A 52 3.22 -7.27 0.21
CA PRO A 52 2.70 -7.52 1.54
C PRO A 52 3.19 -8.88 2.04
N LEU A 53 3.34 -8.99 3.36
CA LEU A 53 3.56 -10.28 4.00
C LEU A 53 2.41 -11.22 3.61
N ARG A 54 2.77 -12.38 3.06
CA ARG A 54 1.83 -13.45 2.70
C ARG A 54 1.98 -14.57 3.72
N PRO A 55 1.38 -14.46 4.92
CA PRO A 55 1.45 -15.53 5.90
C PRO A 55 0.80 -16.79 5.30
N SER A 56 1.39 -17.95 5.58
CA SER A 56 0.73 -19.21 5.27
C SER A 56 -0.56 -19.28 6.07
N LEU A 57 -1.66 -19.64 5.42
CA LEU A 57 -2.88 -19.95 6.14
C LEU A 57 -2.61 -21.18 7.02
N ALA A 58 -2.86 -21.06 8.31
CA ALA A 58 -2.81 -22.19 9.21
C ALA A 58 -4.06 -23.04 9.01
N LEU A 59 -3.89 -24.37 9.05
CA LEU A 59 -5.04 -25.26 9.14
C LEU A 59 -5.70 -25.04 10.50
N THR A 60 -6.96 -24.62 10.50
CA THR A 60 -7.75 -24.50 11.72
C THR A 60 -8.28 -25.87 12.11
N GLU A 61 -8.41 -26.11 13.42
CA GLU A 61 -8.94 -27.36 13.92
C GLU A 61 -10.42 -27.52 13.53
N THR A 62 -10.74 -28.63 12.86
CA THR A 62 -12.12 -28.98 12.53
C THR A 62 -12.82 -29.50 13.78
N PRO A 63 -13.94 -28.89 14.23
CA PRO A 63 -14.68 -29.41 15.37
C PRO A 63 -15.21 -30.82 15.09
N THR A 64 -15.02 -31.72 16.05
CA THR A 64 -15.36 -33.16 15.97
C THR A 64 -16.68 -33.51 16.65
N LYS A 65 -17.22 -32.59 17.46
CA LYS A 65 -18.46 -32.75 18.21
C LYS A 65 -19.38 -31.55 18.02
N PRO A 66 -20.71 -31.72 18.11
CA PRO A 66 -21.65 -30.61 18.13
C PRO A 66 -21.29 -29.60 19.23
N MET A 67 -21.48 -28.31 18.95
CA MET A 67 -21.23 -27.20 19.89
C MET A 67 -19.77 -27.01 20.34
N GLN A 68 -18.79 -27.61 19.66
CA GLN A 68 -17.38 -27.43 20.00
C GLN A 68 -16.87 -26.03 19.66
N HIS A 69 -17.29 -25.45 18.53
CA HIS A 69 -16.98 -24.06 18.15
C HIS A 69 -18.27 -23.31 17.80
N ILE A 70 -18.42 -22.09 18.32
CA ILE A 70 -19.51 -21.17 17.97
C ILE A 70 -18.85 -19.87 17.49
N PHE A 71 -19.05 -19.55 16.22
CA PHE A 71 -18.64 -18.27 15.64
C PHE A 71 -19.90 -17.43 15.45
N MET A 72 -19.93 -16.24 16.06
CA MET A 72 -21.05 -15.31 15.98
C MET A 72 -20.49 -13.96 15.53
N ASP A 73 -21.21 -13.29 14.64
CA ASP A 73 -20.88 -11.95 14.17
C ASP A 73 -22.15 -11.09 14.16
N LEU A 74 -21.98 -9.77 14.29
CA LEU A 74 -23.08 -8.82 14.28
C LEU A 74 -23.29 -8.29 12.86
N TYR A 75 -24.50 -8.46 12.35
CA TYR A 75 -24.92 -7.88 11.09
C TYR A 75 -25.98 -6.82 11.35
N SER A 76 -25.82 -5.64 10.72
CA SER A 76 -26.80 -4.56 10.80
C SER A 76 -27.13 -4.00 9.43
N THR A 77 -28.38 -3.62 9.21
CA THR A 77 -28.81 -2.86 8.04
C THR A 77 -29.52 -1.59 8.51
N GLY A 78 -29.01 -0.42 8.10
CA GLY A 78 -29.77 0.83 8.10
C GLY A 78 -30.44 1.27 9.40
N GLY A 79 -29.83 1.06 10.57
CA GLY A 79 -30.24 1.73 11.81
C GLY A 79 -31.35 1.05 12.64
N ALA A 80 -31.79 -0.16 12.28
CA ALA A 80 -32.54 -1.02 13.19
C ALA A 80 -31.63 -2.14 13.69
N THR A 81 -31.38 -2.16 15.00
CA THR A 81 -30.69 -3.24 15.71
C THR A 81 -31.76 -4.25 16.14
N PHE A 82 -31.64 -5.50 15.71
CA PHE A 82 -32.39 -6.62 16.29
C PHE A 82 -31.56 -7.26 17.39
#